data_AF-A0A3M8F0C5-F1
#
_entry.id   AF-A0A3M8F0C5-F1
#
_cell.length_a   1.000
_cell.length_b   1.000
_cell.length_c   1.000
_cell.angle_alpha   90.00
_cell.angle_beta   90.00
_cell.angle_gamma   90.00
#
_symmetry.space_group_name_H-M   'P 1'
#
loop_
_entity.id
_entity.type
_entity.pdbx_description
1 polymer ?
#
loop_
_entity_poly.entity_id
_entity_poly.type
_entity_poly.pdbx_seq_one_letter_code
_entity_poly.pdbx_strand_id
1 'polypeptide(L)'
;MWLGAAASALALLAFFGVTSFDELGAKLDPESASRDACTDASQAWREYGEDMPSMGMEQSLRLYGQKLSAVAEETENVELSELLRIDGEASTEFAQAMARKESYRSSASTRSYNARLAWGKLCTELSESN
;
A
#
# COMPACT_ATOMS: atom_id res chain seq x y z
N MET A 1 41.98 14.06 -19.52
CA MET A 1 41.36 14.22 -18.18
C MET A 1 39.84 14.24 -18.35
N TRP A 2 39.18 13.08 -18.36
CA TRP A 2 37.72 12.96 -18.58
C TRP A 2 37.12 11.85 -17.69
N LEU A 3 37.63 11.71 -16.46
CA LEU A 3 37.16 10.73 -15.46
C LEU A 3 36.68 11.41 -14.15
N GLY A 4 36.70 12.74 -14.09
CA GLY A 4 36.46 13.50 -12.85
C GLY A 4 35.01 13.90 -12.58
N ALA A 5 34.10 13.78 -13.54
CA ALA A 5 32.71 14.24 -13.37
C ALA A 5 31.74 13.11 -12.96
N ALA A 6 31.97 11.87 -13.41
CA ALA A 6 31.10 10.74 -13.11
C ALA A 6 31.25 10.23 -11.67
N ALA A 7 32.46 10.31 -11.09
CA ALA A 7 32.72 9.87 -9.72
C ALA A 7 32.07 10.80 -8.66
N SER A 8 31.94 12.10 -8.96
CA SER A 8 31.42 13.11 -8.02
C SER A 8 29.90 12.99 -7.80
N ALA A 9 29.15 12.56 -8.82
CA ALA A 9 27.71 12.32 -8.70
C ALA A 9 27.42 11.07 -7.85
N LEU A 10 28.21 10.01 -8.02
CA LEU A 10 28.07 8.76 -7.25
C LEU A 10 28.45 8.95 -5.76
N ALA A 11 29.43 9.80 -5.47
CA ALA A 11 29.81 10.11 -4.09
C ALA A 11 28.73 10.90 -3.33
N LEU A 12 27.97 11.76 -4.02
CA LEU A 12 26.83 12.47 -3.43
C LEU A 12 25.67 11.51 -3.13
N LEU A 13 25.37 10.57 -4.03
CA LEU A 13 24.31 9.56 -3.83
C LEU A 13 24.60 8.66 -2.62
N ALA A 14 25.86 8.25 -2.43
CA ALA A 14 26.28 7.47 -1.28
C ALA A 14 26.22 8.26 0.05
N PHE A 15 26.41 9.59 0.03
CA PHE A 15 26.33 10.43 1.24
C PHE A 15 24.90 10.60 1.75
N PHE A 16 23.89 10.48 0.88
CA PHE A 16 22.46 10.48 1.23
C PHE A 16 21.91 9.07 1.53
N GLY A 17 22.77 8.05 1.61
CA GLY A 17 22.39 6.69 1.97
C GLY A 17 21.52 5.97 0.93
N VAL A 18 21.48 6.47 -0.31
CA VAL A 18 20.64 5.93 -1.37
C VAL A 18 21.36 4.78 -2.07
N THR A 19 20.81 3.58 -1.96
CA THR A 19 21.38 2.33 -2.49
C THR A 19 20.80 1.93 -3.86
N SER A 20 19.68 2.52 -4.27
CA SER A 20 19.02 2.26 -5.56
C SER A 20 18.44 3.53 -6.21
N PHE A 21 18.14 3.48 -7.51
CA PHE A 21 17.48 4.59 -8.22
C PHE A 21 16.03 4.83 -7.73
N ASP A 22 15.34 3.78 -7.26
CA ASP A 22 13.99 3.89 -6.71
C ASP A 22 14.00 4.68 -5.38
N GLU A 23 15.01 4.44 -4.54
CA GLU A 23 15.21 5.17 -3.29
C GLU A 23 15.62 6.64 -3.52
N LEU A 24 16.23 6.94 -4.68
CA LEU A 24 16.48 8.31 -5.13
C LEU A 24 15.19 8.99 -5.61
N GLY A 25 14.33 8.27 -6.34
CA GLY A 25 13.02 8.74 -6.79
C GLY A 25 12.10 9.07 -5.63
N ALA A 26 12.02 8.19 -4.63
CA ALA A 26 11.23 8.39 -3.41
C ALA A 26 11.72 9.61 -2.58
N LYS A 27 13.03 9.84 -2.51
CA LYS A 27 13.59 11.05 -1.86
C LYS A 27 13.40 12.34 -2.65
N LEU A 28 13.33 12.26 -3.99
CA LEU A 28 13.17 13.42 -4.86
C LEU A 28 11.69 13.81 -5.06
N ASP A 29 10.77 12.86 -4.96
CA ASP A 29 9.32 13.06 -5.01
C ASP A 29 8.58 12.01 -4.13
N PRO A 30 8.50 12.24 -2.81
CA PRO A 30 7.80 11.33 -1.89
C PRO A 30 6.28 11.23 -2.17
N GLU A 31 5.71 12.19 -2.89
CA GLU A 31 4.32 12.14 -3.32
C GLU A 31 4.15 11.18 -4.51
N SER A 32 5.13 11.07 -5.42
CA SER A 32 5.13 10.04 -6.47
C SER A 32 5.06 8.63 -5.89
N ALA A 33 5.92 8.30 -4.90
CA ALA A 33 5.91 6.99 -4.27
C ALA A 33 4.58 6.70 -3.53
N SER A 34 4.00 7.73 -2.90
CA SER A 34 2.68 7.61 -2.27
C SER A 34 1.56 7.38 -3.29
N ARG A 35 1.64 8.02 -4.46
CA ARG A 35 0.69 7.80 -5.58
C ARG A 35 0.81 6.40 -6.18
N ASP A 36 2.03 5.85 -6.26
CA ASP A 36 2.25 4.46 -6.70
C ASP A 36 1.64 3.47 -5.71
N ALA A 37 1.86 3.66 -4.40
CA ALA A 37 1.21 2.86 -3.36
C ALA A 37 -0.33 2.92 -3.43
N CYS A 38 -0.90 4.10 -3.69
CA CYS A 38 -2.33 4.27 -3.94
C CYS A 38 -2.82 3.48 -5.17
N THR A 39 -2.02 3.45 -6.22
CA THR A 39 -2.31 2.68 -7.45
C THR A 39 -2.31 1.19 -7.16
N ASP A 40 -1.32 0.69 -6.44
CA ASP A 40 -1.18 -0.72 -6.06
C ASP A 40 -2.31 -1.18 -5.12
N ALA A 41 -2.68 -0.36 -4.13
CA ALA A 41 -3.81 -0.63 -3.25
C ALA A 41 -5.15 -0.69 -4.03
N SER A 42 -5.34 0.22 -4.98
CA SER A 42 -6.52 0.25 -5.86
C SER A 42 -6.55 -0.93 -6.83
N GLN A 43 -5.39 -1.40 -7.29
CA GLN A 43 -5.29 -2.61 -8.09
C GLN A 43 -5.63 -3.86 -7.26
N ALA A 44 -5.13 -3.98 -6.04
CA ALA A 44 -5.47 -5.07 -5.13
C ALA A 44 -6.99 -5.15 -4.88
N TRP A 45 -7.66 -4.01 -4.73
CA TRP A 45 -9.12 -3.97 -4.61
C TRP A 45 -9.83 -4.48 -5.87
N ARG A 46 -9.39 -4.08 -7.06
CA ARG A 46 -9.96 -4.55 -8.33
C ARG A 46 -9.74 -6.05 -8.55
N GLU A 47 -8.52 -6.54 -8.29
CA GLU A 47 -8.17 -7.94 -8.52
C GLU A 47 -8.87 -8.88 -7.56
N TYR A 48 -8.96 -8.51 -6.27
CA TYR A 48 -9.45 -9.42 -5.25
C TYR A 48 -10.79 -9.00 -4.68
N GLY A 49 -11.03 -7.70 -4.47
CA GLY A 49 -12.27 -7.18 -3.90
C GLY A 49 -13.47 -7.24 -4.86
N GLU A 50 -13.26 -7.02 -6.16
CA GLU A 50 -14.34 -7.08 -7.17
C GLU A 50 -14.59 -8.50 -7.69
N ASP A 51 -13.57 -9.37 -7.66
CA ASP A 51 -13.65 -10.76 -8.12
C ASP A 51 -14.20 -11.74 -7.05
N MET A 52 -14.84 -11.21 -6.00
CA MET A 52 -15.52 -11.99 -4.96
C MET A 52 -16.47 -13.09 -5.50
N PRO A 53 -17.25 -12.88 -6.57
CA PRO A 53 -18.18 -13.89 -7.07
C PRO A 53 -17.50 -15.15 -7.64
N SER A 54 -16.28 -15.02 -8.18
CA SER A 54 -15.57 -16.14 -8.81
C SER A 54 -14.71 -16.91 -7.80
N MET A 55 -14.05 -16.20 -6.89
CA MET A 55 -13.06 -16.75 -5.95
C MET A 55 -13.68 -17.15 -4.60
N GLY A 56 -14.86 -16.61 -4.29
CA GLY A 56 -15.46 -16.72 -2.98
C GLY A 56 -14.93 -15.64 -2.01
N MET A 57 -15.85 -15.08 -1.24
CA MET A 57 -15.62 -13.92 -0.38
C MET A 57 -14.48 -14.11 0.63
N GLU A 58 -14.34 -15.32 1.21
CA GLU A 58 -13.26 -15.63 2.15
C GLU A 58 -11.88 -15.52 1.50
N GLN A 59 -11.68 -16.19 0.37
CA GLN A 59 -10.39 -16.22 -0.30
C GLN A 59 -10.03 -14.85 -0.87
N SER A 60 -11.01 -14.16 -1.46
CA SER A 60 -10.89 -12.78 -1.94
C SER A 60 -10.38 -11.84 -0.83
N LEU A 61 -11.03 -11.82 0.34
CA LEU A 61 -10.63 -10.95 1.44
C LEU A 61 -9.27 -11.29 2.03
N ARG A 62 -8.90 -12.57 2.05
CA ARG A 62 -7.56 -12.99 2.49
C ARG A 62 -6.47 -12.49 1.55
N LEU A 63 -6.66 -12.64 0.23
CA LEU A 63 -5.65 -12.19 -0.76
C LEU A 63 -5.58 -10.66 -0.83
N TYR A 64 -6.74 -10.00 -0.81
CA TYR A 64 -6.83 -8.55 -0.70
C TYR A 64 -6.07 -8.06 0.54
N GLY A 65 -6.35 -8.66 1.70
CA GLY A 65 -5.71 -8.30 2.96
C GLY A 65 -4.19 -8.47 2.94
N GLN A 66 -3.70 -9.60 2.44
CA GLN A 66 -2.27 -9.87 2.30
C GLN A 66 -1.57 -8.87 1.37
N LYS A 67 -2.20 -8.54 0.23
CA LYS A 67 -1.61 -7.60 -0.73
C LYS A 67 -1.57 -6.18 -0.14
N LEU A 68 -2.61 -5.74 0.55
CA LEU A 68 -2.63 -4.43 1.20
C LEU A 68 -1.59 -4.30 2.32
N SER A 69 -1.42 -5.34 3.14
CA SER A 69 -0.36 -5.34 4.16
C SER A 69 1.03 -5.25 3.53
N ALA A 70 1.27 -5.93 2.40
CA ALA A 70 2.54 -5.81 1.68
C ALA A 70 2.77 -4.39 1.11
N VAL A 71 1.75 -3.78 0.51
CA VAL A 71 1.84 -2.38 0.04
C VAL A 71 2.12 -1.44 1.22
N ALA A 72 1.48 -1.66 2.37
CA ALA A 72 1.71 -0.86 3.57
C ALA A 72 3.16 -0.93 4.07
N GLU A 73 3.80 -2.10 4.02
CA GLU A 73 5.20 -2.29 4.42
C GLU A 73 6.18 -1.52 3.52
N GLU A 74 5.84 -1.36 2.25
CA GLU A 74 6.65 -0.65 1.25
C GLU A 74 6.32 0.86 1.17
N THR A 75 5.24 1.30 1.81
CA THR A 75 4.77 2.69 1.77
C THR A 75 5.48 3.55 2.83
N GLU A 76 6.26 4.55 2.41
CA GLU A 76 6.94 5.47 3.33
C GLU A 76 6.02 6.54 3.94
N ASN A 77 4.91 6.88 3.28
CA ASN A 77 3.91 7.80 3.83
C ASN A 77 3.23 7.15 5.04
N VAL A 78 3.56 7.64 6.23
CA VAL A 78 3.14 7.04 7.51
C VAL A 78 1.62 6.94 7.64
N GLU A 79 0.88 7.96 7.21
CA GLU A 79 -0.59 7.94 7.30
C GLU A 79 -1.18 6.92 6.32
N LEU A 80 -0.70 6.92 5.07
CA LEU A 80 -1.15 5.97 4.06
C LEU A 80 -0.80 4.52 4.45
N SER A 81 0.44 4.28 4.87
CA SER A 81 0.93 2.98 5.34
C SER A 81 0.06 2.43 6.47
N GLU A 82 -0.24 3.25 7.48
CA GLU A 82 -1.06 2.82 8.61
C GLU A 82 -2.51 2.47 8.20
N LEU A 83 -3.12 3.28 7.32
CA LEU A 83 -4.47 3.01 6.83
C LEU A 83 -4.52 1.74 5.97
N LEU A 84 -3.54 1.52 5.10
CA LEU A 84 -3.43 0.31 4.30
C LEU A 84 -3.20 -0.93 5.17
N ARG A 85 -2.36 -0.81 6.21
CA ARG A 85 -2.11 -1.88 7.19
C ARG A 85 -3.38 -2.26 7.94
N ILE A 86 -4.13 -1.27 8.44
CA ILE A 86 -5.40 -1.51 9.15
C ILE A 86 -6.39 -2.24 8.25
N ASP A 87 -6.54 -1.80 7.00
CA ASP A 87 -7.45 -2.42 6.04
C ASP A 87 -7.02 -3.86 5.70
N GLY A 88 -5.71 -4.06 5.46
CA GLY A 88 -5.14 -5.36 5.16
C GLY A 88 -5.32 -6.40 6.27
N GLU A 89 -4.99 -6.01 7.51
CA GLU A 89 -5.14 -6.83 8.71
C GLU A 89 -6.62 -7.13 8.99
N ALA A 90 -7.48 -6.12 8.91
CA ALA A 90 -8.90 -6.29 9.18
C ALA A 90 -9.60 -7.16 8.11
N SER A 91 -9.22 -7.04 6.84
CA SER A 91 -9.69 -7.92 5.77
C SER A 91 -9.29 -9.37 6.01
N THR A 92 -8.04 -9.60 6.40
CA THR A 92 -7.53 -10.94 6.74
C THR A 92 -8.22 -11.51 7.97
N GLU A 93 -8.41 -10.72 9.02
CA GLU A 93 -9.15 -11.14 10.22
C GLU A 93 -10.61 -11.48 9.89
N PHE A 94 -11.26 -10.69 9.04
CA PHE A 94 -12.64 -10.95 8.63
C PHE A 94 -12.74 -12.25 7.82
N ALA A 95 -11.78 -12.51 6.93
CA ALA A 95 -11.66 -13.78 6.22
C ALA A 95 -11.51 -14.96 7.19
N GLN A 96 -10.63 -14.86 8.18
CA GLN A 96 -10.47 -15.88 9.21
C GLN A 96 -11.74 -16.09 10.04
N ALA A 97 -12.47 -15.02 10.36
CA ALA A 97 -13.74 -15.11 11.06
C ALA A 97 -14.83 -15.79 10.22
N MET A 98 -14.86 -15.57 8.90
CA MET A 98 -15.75 -16.30 7.99
C MET A 98 -15.42 -17.79 7.94
N ALA A 99 -14.15 -18.16 7.86
CA ALA A 99 -13.70 -19.55 7.89
C ALA A 99 -14.19 -20.28 9.17
N ARG A 100 -14.23 -19.56 10.30
CA ARG A 100 -14.77 -20.07 11.58
C ARG A 100 -16.29 -19.94 11.73
N LYS A 101 -17.00 -19.33 10.77
CA LYS A 101 -18.44 -18.99 10.84
C LYS A 101 -18.79 -18.05 12.01
N GLU A 102 -17.87 -17.15 12.34
CA GLU A 102 -17.96 -16.18 13.44
C GLU A 102 -17.97 -14.72 12.94
N SER A 103 -18.01 -14.50 11.63
CA SER A 103 -17.90 -13.17 11.00
C SER A 103 -18.91 -12.14 11.54
N TYR A 104 -20.11 -12.57 11.94
CA TYR A 104 -21.13 -11.71 12.52
C TYR A 104 -20.75 -11.08 13.87
N ARG A 105 -19.72 -11.59 14.55
CA ARG A 105 -19.17 -11.02 15.80
C ARG A 105 -17.92 -10.18 15.58
N SER A 106 -17.36 -10.20 14.37
CA SER A 106 -16.12 -9.49 14.06
C SER A 106 -16.41 -8.03 13.72
N SER A 107 -15.66 -7.12 14.33
CA SER A 107 -15.66 -5.70 13.94
C SER A 107 -14.75 -5.41 12.75
N ALA A 108 -14.05 -6.43 12.23
CA ALA A 108 -13.03 -6.28 11.22
C ALA A 108 -13.59 -5.79 9.87
N SER A 109 -14.81 -6.18 9.49
CA SER A 109 -15.46 -5.65 8.28
C SER A 109 -15.65 -4.13 8.35
N THR A 110 -16.12 -3.60 9.49
CA THR A 110 -16.28 -2.16 9.70
C THR A 110 -14.93 -1.44 9.74
N ARG A 111 -13.90 -2.04 10.37
CA ARG A 111 -12.55 -1.46 10.39
C ARG A 111 -11.93 -1.37 8.99
N SER A 112 -12.00 -2.46 8.22
CA SER A 112 -11.56 -2.48 6.83
C SER A 112 -12.31 -1.43 6.00
N TYR A 113 -13.64 -1.41 6.08
CA TYR A 113 -14.44 -0.42 5.34
C TYR A 113 -14.05 1.03 5.65
N ASN A 114 -13.89 1.39 6.92
CA ASN A 114 -13.53 2.75 7.32
C ASN A 114 -12.10 3.12 6.91
N ALA A 115 -11.14 2.21 7.10
CA ALA A 115 -9.77 2.41 6.65
C ALA A 115 -9.70 2.61 5.14
N ARG A 116 -10.51 1.85 4.38
CA ARG A 116 -10.62 1.98 2.94
C ARG A 116 -11.14 3.33 2.48
N LEU A 117 -12.19 3.84 3.11
CA LEU A 117 -12.67 5.18 2.82
C LEU A 117 -11.59 6.24 3.12
N ALA A 118 -10.86 6.08 4.21
CA ALA A 118 -9.82 7.01 4.62
C ALA A 118 -8.63 7.01 3.65
N TRP A 119 -8.05 5.85 3.31
CA TRP A 119 -6.94 5.82 2.37
C TRP A 119 -7.38 6.21 0.96
N GLY A 120 -8.60 5.84 0.54
CA GLY A 120 -9.12 6.26 -0.77
C GLY A 120 -9.27 7.78 -0.89
N LYS A 121 -9.69 8.45 0.20
CA LYS A 121 -9.71 9.92 0.27
C LYS A 121 -8.30 10.50 0.20
N LEU A 122 -7.36 10.00 1.01
CA LEU A 122 -5.97 10.45 1.01
C LEU A 122 -5.33 10.31 -0.39
N CYS A 123 -5.57 9.18 -1.05
CA CYS A 123 -5.09 8.95 -2.42
C CYS A 123 -5.68 9.92 -3.44
N THR A 124 -6.93 10.35 -3.25
CA THR A 124 -7.55 11.39 -4.09
C THR A 124 -6.84 12.73 -3.89
N GLU A 125 -6.62 13.13 -2.63
CA GLU A 125 -5.92 14.37 -2.29
C GLU A 125 -4.47 14.39 -2.83
N LEU A 126 -3.75 13.26 -2.74
CA LEU A 126 -2.41 13.11 -3.32
C LEU A 126 -2.38 13.20 -4.85
N SER A 127 -3.46 12.78 -5.53
CA SER A 127 -3.56 12.88 -6.99
C SER A 127 -3.86 14.29 -7.48
N GLU A 128 -4.50 15.12 -6.64
CA GLU A 128 -4.84 16.50 -6.95
C GLU A 128 -3.72 17.49 -6.57
N SER A 129 -2.76 17.04 -5.76
CA SER A 129 -1.57 17.80 -5.35
C SER A 129 -0.49 17.66 -6.44
N ASN A 130 -0.16 18.75 -7.14
CA ASN A 130 0.82 18.78 -8.24
C ASN A 130 2.26 18.80 -7.74
#